data_AF-A0A6G9AN26-F1
#
_entry.id   AF-A0A6G9AN26-F1
#
_cell.length_a   1.000
_cell.length_b   1.000
_cell.length_c   1.000
_cell.angle_alpha   90.00
_cell.angle_beta   90.00
_cell.angle_gamma   90.00
#
_symmetry.space_group_name_H-M   'P 1'
#
loop_
_entity.id
_entity.type
_entity.pdbx_description
1 polymer ?
#
loop_
_entity_poly.entity_id
_entity_poly.type
_entity_poly.pdbx_seq_one_letter_code
_entity_poly.pdbx_strand_id
1 'polypeptide(L)'
;MKTLEIYPAMTLVHLQQQFSKLFPSLRIEPLIEHEVPNELQTLSDLAGHSVTNCFVLNGSMTINELDALFRECYGLPVRILRWMGYAWHDTDDTSQWTLDQQNQKGTDA
;
A
#
# COMPACT_ATOMS: atom_id res chain seq x y z
N MET A 1 0.81 13.00 -13.21
CA MET A 1 0.18 11.78 -12.66
C MET A 1 1.07 11.26 -11.55
N LYS A 2 0.51 10.85 -10.41
CA LYS A 2 1.25 10.25 -9.30
C LYS A 2 1.45 8.76 -9.60
N THR A 3 2.70 8.31 -9.69
CA THR A 3 3.03 6.92 -9.98
C THR A 3 4.20 6.45 -9.10
N LEU A 4 4.19 5.18 -8.72
CA LEU A 4 5.26 4.54 -7.95
C LEU A 4 5.55 3.16 -8.55
N GLU A 5 6.80 2.90 -8.91
CA GLU A 5 7.25 1.57 -9.30
C GLU A 5 7.52 0.74 -8.05
N ILE A 6 6.93 -0.45 -7.99
CA ILE A 6 7.07 -1.43 -6.91
C ILE A 6 7.93 -2.58 -7.43
N TYR A 7 8.97 -2.94 -6.69
CA TYR A 7 9.91 -3.99 -7.06
C TYR A 7 10.36 -4.80 -5.84
N PRO A 8 10.78 -6.07 -5.99
CA PRO A 8 10.99 -6.98 -4.87
C PRO A 8 12.04 -6.54 -3.84
N ALA A 9 13.11 -5.88 -4.30
CA ALA A 9 14.19 -5.37 -3.44
C ALA A 9 13.84 -4.04 -2.72
N MET A 10 12.64 -3.49 -2.93
CA MET A 10 12.19 -2.32 -2.20
C MET A 10 11.97 -2.68 -0.74
N THR A 11 12.48 -1.86 0.19
CA THR A 11 12.20 -2.05 1.62
C THR A 11 10.82 -1.56 1.99
N LEU A 12 10.23 -2.14 3.04
CA LEU A 12 8.92 -1.72 3.54
C LEU A 12 8.89 -0.22 3.88
N VAL A 13 9.92 0.28 4.57
CA VAL A 13 10.03 1.71 4.89
C VAL A 13 10.07 2.58 3.64
N HIS A 14 10.75 2.13 2.58
CA HIS A 14 10.81 2.88 1.33
C HIS A 14 9.45 2.91 0.63
N LEU A 15 8.76 1.78 0.58
CA LEU A 15 7.38 1.69 0.08
C LEU A 15 6.47 2.69 0.81
N GLN A 16 6.45 2.64 2.14
CA GLN A 16 5.59 3.49 2.96
C GLN A 16 5.91 4.98 2.80
N GLN A 17 7.20 5.34 2.73
CA GLN A 17 7.63 6.73 2.52
C GLN A 17 7.22 7.24 1.14
N GLN A 18 7.47 6.48 0.07
CA GLN A 18 7.10 6.90 -1.28
C GLN A 18 5.57 6.96 -1.45
N PHE A 19 4.85 5.98 -0.90
CA PHE A 19 3.40 5.97 -0.91
C PHE A 19 2.82 7.19 -0.19
N SER A 20 3.28 7.49 1.03
CA SER A 20 2.82 8.66 1.81
C SER A 20 3.18 9.99 1.12
N LYS A 21 4.29 10.05 0.39
CA LYS A 21 4.64 11.23 -0.40
C LYS A 21 3.66 11.49 -1.54
N LEU A 22 3.14 10.43 -2.17
CA LEU A 22 2.14 10.54 -3.23
C LEU A 22 0.72 10.75 -2.67
N PHE A 23 0.41 10.10 -1.56
CA PHE A 23 -0.91 10.13 -0.91
C PHE A 23 -0.77 10.49 0.58
N PRO A 24 -0.60 11.78 0.92
CA PRO A 24 -0.31 12.22 2.28
C PRO A 24 -1.37 11.87 3.33
N SER A 25 -2.61 11.62 2.90
CA SER A 25 -3.72 11.25 3.77
C SER A 25 -3.93 9.74 3.83
N LEU A 26 -3.08 8.94 3.19
CA LEU A 26 -3.16 7.47 3.16
C LEU A 26 -1.89 6.81 3.71
N ARG A 27 -2.04 5.59 4.22
CA ARG A 27 -0.95 4.68 4.58
C ARG A 27 -1.16 3.31 3.98
N ILE A 28 -0.06 2.61 3.74
CA ILE A 28 -0.02 1.22 3.30
C ILE A 28 0.69 0.38 4.35
N GLU A 29 0.09 -0.76 4.70
CA GLU A 29 0.66 -1.69 5.67
C GLU A 29 0.49 -3.14 5.17
N PRO A 30 1.52 -4.00 5.29
CA PRO A 30 1.39 -5.41 4.97
C PRO A 30 0.51 -6.11 6.01
N LEU A 31 -0.32 -7.04 5.56
CA LEU A 31 -1.17 -7.86 6.42
C LEU A 31 -0.46 -9.20 6.69
N ILE A 32 0.48 -9.20 7.64
CA ILE A 32 1.25 -10.39 8.03
C ILE A 32 0.71 -10.93 9.34
N GLU A 33 0.36 -12.22 9.36
CA GLU A 33 -0.06 -12.91 10.57
C GLU A 33 1.17 -13.29 11.42
N HIS A 34 1.13 -13.02 12.71
CA HIS A 34 2.09 -13.47 13.74
C HIS A 34 3.49 -12.84 13.76
N GLU A 35 3.83 -11.89 12.88
CA GLU A 35 5.13 -11.22 12.89
C GLU A 35 5.00 -9.70 12.73
N VAL A 36 5.74 -8.95 13.55
CA VAL A 36 5.84 -7.49 13.36
C VAL A 36 6.84 -7.25 12.22
N PRO A 37 6.41 -6.67 11.09
CA PRO A 37 7.29 -6.45 9.96
C PRO A 37 8.45 -5.53 10.38
N ASN A 38 9.68 -5.93 10.07
CA ASN A 38 10.81 -5.03 10.20
C ASN A 38 10.82 -4.09 8.99
N GLU A 39 10.80 -2.78 9.26
CA GLU A 39 10.82 -1.71 8.26
C GLU A 39 11.99 -1.81 7.24
N LEU A 40 13.09 -2.47 7.61
CA LEU A 40 14.26 -2.69 6.76
C LEU A 40 14.16 -3.94 5.88
N GLN A 41 13.17 -4.82 6.10
CA GLN A 41 12.93 -5.98 5.22
C GLN A 41 12.48 -5.53 3.84
N THR A 42 12.94 -6.25 2.82
CA THR A 42 12.45 -6.07 1.45
C THR A 42 11.07 -6.70 1.28
N LEU A 43 10.34 -6.31 0.24
CA LEU A 43 9.06 -6.95 -0.11
C LEU A 43 9.25 -8.44 -0.40
N SER A 44 10.37 -8.84 -0.99
CA SER A 44 10.69 -10.25 -1.19
C SER A 44 10.96 -10.99 0.12
N ASP A 45 11.61 -10.34 1.10
CA ASP A 45 11.83 -10.94 2.43
C ASP A 45 10.48 -11.15 3.15
N LEU A 46 9.61 -10.15 3.10
CA LEU A 46 8.27 -10.20 3.70
C LEU A 46 7.36 -11.23 3.04
N ALA A 47 7.52 -11.46 1.73
CA ALA A 47 6.81 -12.50 1.01
C ALA A 47 7.20 -13.93 1.45
N GLY A 48 8.39 -14.11 2.04
CA GLY A 48 8.91 -15.42 2.45
C GLY A 48 9.30 -16.35 1.29
N HIS A 49 9.30 -15.84 0.05
CA HIS A 49 9.71 -16.56 -1.15
C HIS A 49 10.35 -15.63 -2.18
N SER A 50 11.00 -16.21 -3.20
CA SER A 50 11.61 -15.42 -4.27
C SER A 50 10.52 -14.82 -5.16
N VAL A 51 10.51 -13.49 -5.25
CA VAL A 51 9.60 -12.73 -6.11
C VAL A 51 10.41 -11.95 -7.14
N THR A 52 9.96 -11.95 -8.39
CA THR A 52 10.63 -11.21 -9.50
C THR A 52 9.74 -10.19 -10.18
N ASN A 53 8.44 -10.19 -9.86
CA ASN A 53 7.46 -9.30 -10.47
C ASN A 53 7.65 -7.85 -9.97
N CYS A 54 7.44 -6.91 -10.89
CA CYS A 54 7.35 -5.48 -10.61
C CYS A 54 6.02 -4.95 -11.17
N PHE A 55 5.46 -3.93 -10.55
CA PHE A 55 4.29 -3.25 -11.08
C PHE A 55 4.34 -1.74 -10.79
N VAL A 56 3.55 -0.97 -11.54
CA VAL A 56 3.44 0.47 -11.34
C VAL A 56 2.10 0.78 -10.70
N LEU A 57 2.14 1.28 -9.47
CA LEU A 57 0.99 1.88 -8.81
C LEU A 57 0.71 3.27 -9.40
N ASN A 58 -0.57 3.63 -9.51
CA ASN A 58 -0.99 4.98 -9.86
C ASN A 58 -2.28 5.39 -9.14
N GLY A 59 -2.56 6.70 -9.08
CA GLY A 59 -3.72 7.24 -8.35
C GLY A 59 -5.12 6.84 -8.85
N SER A 60 -5.23 6.32 -10.08
CA SER A 60 -6.50 5.80 -10.62
C SER A 60 -6.82 4.37 -10.24
N MET A 61 -5.86 3.63 -9.69
CA MET A 61 -6.10 2.29 -9.14
C MET A 61 -7.00 2.37 -7.90
N THR A 62 -7.95 1.45 -7.80
CA THR A 62 -8.76 1.20 -6.61
C THR A 62 -7.96 0.49 -5.51
N ILE A 63 -8.45 0.55 -4.28
CA ILE A 63 -7.83 -0.19 -3.16
C ILE A 63 -7.84 -1.70 -3.45
N ASN A 64 -8.94 -2.22 -4.00
CA ASN A 64 -9.04 -3.63 -4.37
C ASN A 64 -8.03 -4.04 -5.45
N GLU A 65 -7.86 -3.21 -6.49
CA GLU A 65 -6.85 -3.49 -7.52
C GLU A 65 -5.44 -3.47 -6.94
N LEU A 66 -5.15 -2.55 -6.02
CA LEU A 66 -3.84 -2.49 -5.38
C LEU A 66 -3.57 -3.73 -4.50
N ASP A 67 -4.51 -4.12 -3.63
CA ASP A 67 -4.36 -5.32 -2.81
C ASP A 67 -4.23 -6.58 -3.68
N ALA A 68 -5.03 -6.69 -4.75
CA ALA A 68 -4.92 -7.78 -5.71
C ALA A 68 -3.53 -7.85 -6.36
N LEU A 69 -2.96 -6.72 -6.81
CA LEU A 69 -1.61 -6.70 -7.39
C LEU A 69 -0.54 -7.15 -6.38
N PHE A 70 -0.65 -6.71 -5.13
CA PHE A 70 0.26 -7.11 -4.07
C PHE A 70 0.17 -8.62 -3.76
N ARG A 71 -1.05 -9.19 -3.73
CA ARG A 71 -1.27 -10.64 -3.59
C ARG A 71 -0.76 -11.43 -4.79
N GLU A 72 -1.05 -10.99 -6.01
CA GLU A 72 -0.67 -11.70 -7.24
C GLU A 72 0.83 -11.65 -7.50
N CYS A 73 1.46 -10.49 -7.29
CA CYS A 73 2.88 -10.31 -7.57
C CYS A 73 3.77 -10.82 -6.44
N TYR A 74 3.37 -10.64 -5.18
CA TYR A 74 4.23 -10.90 -4.02
C TYR A 74 3.68 -11.94 -3.05
N GLY A 75 2.44 -12.43 -3.23
CA GLY A 75 1.77 -13.24 -2.22
C GLY A 75 1.54 -12.50 -0.90
N LEU A 76 1.66 -11.16 -0.90
CA LEU A 76 1.71 -10.33 0.29
C LEU A 76 0.49 -9.41 0.30
N PRO A 77 -0.60 -9.75 1.00
CA PRO A 77 -1.74 -8.84 1.11
C PRO A 77 -1.37 -7.55 1.83
N VAL A 78 -2.03 -6.45 1.44
CA VAL A 78 -1.82 -5.13 2.04
C VAL A 78 -3.14 -4.50 2.44
N ARG A 79 -3.11 -3.69 3.50
CA ARG A 79 -4.23 -2.81 3.87
C ARG A 79 -3.89 -1.36 3.61
N ILE A 80 -4.90 -0.59 3.22
CA ILE A 80 -4.80 0.85 3.03
C ILE A 80 -5.62 1.55 4.10
N LEU A 81 -4.99 2.45 4.82
CA LEU A 81 -5.61 3.26 5.88
C LEU A 81 -5.74 4.70 5.41
N ARG A 82 -6.83 5.36 5.79
CA ARG A 82 -7.10 6.78 5.51
C ARG A 82 -7.14 7.59 6.80
N TRP A 83 -6.46 8.72 6.83
CA TRP A 83 -6.53 9.67 7.94
C TRP A 83 -7.87 10.41 7.91
N MET A 84 -8.62 10.38 9.00
CA MET A 84 -9.85 11.18 9.20
C MET A 84 -10.02 11.52 10.68
N GLY A 85 -10.47 12.74 11.00
CA GLY A 85 -10.94 13.09 12.36
C GLY A 85 -9.97 12.75 13.50
N TYR A 86 -8.65 12.83 13.26
CA TYR A 86 -7.56 12.50 14.19
C TYR A 86 -7.17 11.00 14.33
N ALA A 87 -7.66 10.11 13.48
CA ALA A 87 -7.28 8.69 13.48
C ALA A 87 -7.07 8.11 12.07
N TRP A 88 -6.40 6.96 12.00
CA TRP A 88 -6.30 6.13 10.80
C TRP A 88 -7.48 5.15 10.76
N HIS A 89 -8.19 5.10 9.65
CA HIS A 89 -9.34 4.24 9.44
C HIS A 89 -9.11 3.29 8.27
N ASP A 90 -9.55 2.05 8.40
CA ASP A 90 -9.55 1.09 7.30
C ASP A 90 -10.42 1.57 6.14
N THR A 91 -10.04 1.18 4.93
CA THR A 91 -10.71 1.57 3.68
C THR A 91 -11.51 0.44 3.04
N ASP A 92 -11.65 -0.71 3.69
CA ASP A 92 -12.29 -1.93 3.17
C ASP A 92 -13.73 -1.68 2.68
N ASP A 93 -14.55 -0.94 3.44
CA ASP A 93 -15.92 -0.56 3.07
C ASP A 93 -15.99 0.40 1.88
N THR A 94 -14.85 0.99 1.51
CA THR A 94 -14.70 1.92 0.38
C THR A 94 -13.65 1.44 -0.62
N SER A 95 -13.40 0.13 -0.66
CA SER A 95 -12.31 -0.46 -1.43
C SER A 95 -12.43 -0.30 -2.95
N GLN A 96 -13.64 -0.01 -3.43
CA GLN A 96 -13.92 0.36 -4.83
C GLN A 96 -13.48 1.78 -5.21
N TRP A 97 -13.10 2.63 -4.25
CA TRP A 97 -12.60 3.98 -4.55
C TRP A 97 -11.14 3.96 -4.95
N THR A 98 -10.77 4.88 -5.84
CA THR A 98 -9.38 5.05 -6.26
C THR A 98 -8.51 5.63 -5.15
N LEU A 99 -7.20 5.40 -5.21
CA LEU A 99 -6.24 6.01 -4.29
C LEU A 99 -6.36 7.54 -4.26
N ASP A 100 -6.58 8.19 -5.41
CA ASP A 100 -6.79 9.65 -5.46
C ASP A 100 -8.10 10.06 -4.77
N GLN A 101 -9.20 9.33 -4.97
CA GLN A 101 -10.48 9.59 -4.29
C GLN A 101 -10.36 9.42 -2.77
N GLN A 102 -9.71 8.33 -2.35
CA GLN A 102 -9.42 8.00 -0.96
C GLN A 102 -8.59 9.09 -0.29
N ASN A 103 -7.49 9.49 -0.95
CA ASN A 103 -6.60 10.52 -0.44
C ASN A 103 -7.29 11.88 -0.34
N GLN A 104 -8.09 12.26 -1.35
CA GLN A 104 -8.85 13.51 -1.31
C GLN A 104 -9.79 13.53 -0.10
N LYS A 105 -10.48 12.41 0.17
CA LYS A 105 -11.39 12.33 1.31
C LYS A 105 -10.72 12.42 2.67
N GLY A 106 -9.49 11.94 2.80
CA GLY A 106 -8.71 12.15 4.02
C GLY A 106 -8.10 13.56 4.14
N THR A 107 -8.05 14.34 3.07
CA THR A 107 -7.64 15.76 3.12
C THR A 107 -8.81 16.67 3.53
N ASP A 108 -10.04 16.30 3.15
CA ASP A 108 -11.26 17.06 3.44
C ASP A 108 -11.82 16.82 4.86
N ALA A 109 -11.28 15.85 5.61
CA ALA A 109 -11.77 15.37 6.91
C ALA A 109 -11.06 16.03 8.09
#